data_AF-A0A132ABK2-F1
#
_entry.id   AF-A0A132ABK2-F1
#
_cell.length_a   1.000
_cell.length_b   1.000
_cell.length_c   1.000
_cell.angle_alpha   90.00
_cell.angle_beta   90.00
_cell.angle_gamma   90.00
#
_symmetry.space_group_name_H-M   'P 1'
#
loop_
_entity.id
_entity.type
_entity.pdbx_description
1 polymer ?
#
loop_
_entity_poly.entity_id
_entity_poly.type
_entity_poly.pdbx_seq_one_letter_code
_entity_poly.pdbx_strand_id
1 'polypeptide(L)'
;MDNLQSAILSRFTNSMPTPIRLRDLIRQIRAARTAADERAVVQKECAYIRSTFREEDNVWRCRNVAKLLYIHMLGYPAHFGQLECLKLIAANRYTDKRIGYLGAMLLLDERQDVHLLITNSLKK
;
A
#
# COMPACT_ATOMS: atom_id res chain seq x y z
N MET A 1 8.60 41.77 1.90
CA MET A 1 7.24 41.20 1.69
C MET A 1 7.34 39.68 1.53
N ASP A 2 8.20 39.04 2.32
CA ASP A 2 8.79 37.73 1.96
C ASP A 2 8.25 36.57 2.82
N ASN A 3 7.55 36.89 3.92
CA ASN A 3 6.93 35.90 4.81
C ASN A 3 5.57 35.36 4.32
N LEU A 4 4.90 36.06 3.40
CA LEU A 4 3.62 35.60 2.87
C LEU A 4 3.82 34.56 1.75
N GLN A 5 4.83 34.75 0.90
CA GLN A 5 5.20 33.76 -0.13
C GLN A 5 5.77 32.47 0.49
N SER A 6 6.59 32.56 1.55
CA SER A 6 7.10 31.38 2.25
C SER A 6 6.00 30.60 2.99
N ALA A 7 5.02 31.30 3.57
CA ALA A 7 3.85 30.69 4.21
C ALA A 7 2.85 30.09 3.21
N ILE A 8 2.76 30.63 1.99
CA ILE A 8 1.96 30.06 0.91
C ILE A 8 2.65 28.81 0.33
N LEU A 9 3.97 28.85 0.12
CA LEU A 9 4.74 27.70 -0.35
C LEU A 9 4.72 26.53 0.65
N SER A 10 4.79 26.78 1.96
CA SER A 10 4.67 25.73 2.98
C SER A 10 3.27 25.12 3.06
N ARG A 11 2.22 25.89 2.72
CA ARG A 11 0.84 25.39 2.59
C ARG A 11 0.62 24.55 1.33
N PHE A 12 1.40 24.76 0.26
CA PHE A 12 1.38 23.92 -0.93
C PHE A 12 2.14 22.60 -0.74
N THR A 13 3.12 22.55 0.17
CA THR A 13 3.71 21.29 0.65
C THR A 13 2.88 20.71 1.78
N ASN A 14 1.60 20.39 1.52
CA ASN A 14 0.87 19.49 2.41
C ASN A 14 1.52 18.10 2.26
N SER A 15 2.61 17.91 3.02
CA SER A 15 3.29 16.65 3.16
C SER A 15 2.26 15.64 3.67
N MET A 16 1.85 14.72 2.79
CA MET A 16 1.04 13.58 3.19
C MET A 16 1.73 12.97 4.42
N PRO A 17 1.01 12.85 5.55
CA PRO A 17 1.62 12.40 6.79
C PRO A 17 2.29 11.06 6.54
N THR A 18 3.53 10.91 7.01
CA THR A 18 4.34 9.73 6.73
C THR A 18 3.54 8.49 7.12
N PRO A 19 3.30 7.54 6.18
CA PRO A 19 2.52 6.36 6.48
C PRO A 19 3.10 5.61 7.66
N ILE A 20 2.25 5.20 8.59
CA ILE A 20 2.66 4.38 9.73
C ILE A 20 3.41 3.14 9.22
N ARG A 21 4.43 2.72 9.97
CA ARG A 21 5.22 1.55 9.59
C ARG A 21 4.40 0.29 9.83
N LEU A 22 4.68 -0.76 9.06
CA LEU A 22 4.04 -2.07 9.23
C LEU A 22 4.10 -2.56 10.69
N ARG A 23 5.25 -2.38 11.34
CA ARG A 23 5.44 -2.76 12.74
C ARG A 23 4.48 -2.03 13.68
N ASP A 24 4.16 -0.77 13.40
CA ASP A 24 3.27 0.03 14.24
C ASP A 24 1.81 -0.36 14.01
N LEU A 25 1.43 -0.67 12.76
CA LEU A 25 0.13 -1.27 12.44
C LEU A 25 -0.08 -2.60 13.17
N ILE A 26 0.91 -3.50 13.13
CA ILE A 26 0.85 -4.80 13.83
C ILE A 26 0.64 -4.59 15.34
N ARG A 27 1.33 -3.62 15.94
CA ARG A 27 1.15 -3.30 17.37
C ARG A 27 -0.25 -2.77 17.66
N GLN A 28 -0.78 -1.88 16.82
CA GLN A 28 -2.14 -1.34 17.00
C GLN A 28 -3.19 -2.44 16.89
N ILE A 29 -3.07 -3.33 15.89
CA ILE A 29 -3.94 -4.50 15.72
C ILE A 29 -3.85 -5.42 16.93
N ARG A 30 -2.64 -5.76 17.39
CA ARG A 30 -2.44 -6.64 18.56
C ARG A 30 -2.89 -6.01 19.89
N ALA A 31 -2.99 -4.70 19.96
CA ALA A 31 -3.49 -3.99 21.15
C ALA A 31 -5.02 -3.91 21.21
N ALA A 32 -5.71 -4.29 20.13
CA ALA A 32 -7.17 -4.35 20.10
C ALA A 32 -7.67 -5.37 21.13
N ARG A 33 -8.63 -4.95 21.97
CA ARG A 33 -9.22 -5.82 23.00
C ARG A 33 -10.40 -6.63 22.47
N THR A 34 -11.05 -6.11 21.43
CA THR A 34 -12.22 -6.73 20.82
C THR A 34 -12.02 -6.89 19.32
N ALA A 35 -12.75 -7.84 18.72
CA ALA A 35 -12.78 -7.99 17.26
C ALA A 35 -13.33 -6.74 16.54
N ALA A 36 -14.18 -5.94 17.21
CA ALA A 36 -14.67 -4.69 16.66
C ALA A 36 -13.57 -3.63 16.58
N ASP A 37 -12.75 -3.50 17.62
CA ASP A 37 -11.60 -2.58 17.65
C ASP A 37 -10.57 -2.96 16.58
N GLU A 38 -10.28 -4.25 16.44
CA GLU A 38 -9.37 -4.75 15.41
C GLU A 38 -9.86 -4.37 14.01
N ARG A 39 -11.14 -4.66 13.73
CA ARG A 39 -11.77 -4.30 12.45
C ARG A 39 -11.72 -2.80 12.20
N ALA A 40 -11.93 -1.97 13.22
CA ALA A 40 -11.86 -0.52 13.07
C ALA A 40 -10.46 -0.04 12.68
N VAL A 41 -9.41 -0.60 13.30
CA VAL A 41 -8.01 -0.31 12.94
C VAL A 41 -7.71 -0.73 11.50
N VAL A 42 -8.09 -1.95 11.12
CA VAL A 42 -7.90 -2.48 9.77
C VAL A 42 -8.64 -1.64 8.73
N GLN A 43 -9.91 -1.29 8.98
CA GLN A 43 -10.71 -0.48 8.06
C GLN A 43 -10.12 0.91 7.85
N LYS A 44 -9.68 1.56 8.94
CA LYS A 44 -9.02 2.87 8.89
C LYS A 44 -7.75 2.82 8.04
N GLU A 45 -6.92 1.82 8.27
CA GLU A 45 -5.67 1.67 7.52
C GLU A 45 -5.92 1.33 6.04
N CYS A 46 -6.87 0.45 5.75
CA CYS A 46 -7.28 0.13 4.39
C CYS A 46 -7.83 1.35 3.65
N ALA A 47 -8.63 2.20 4.32
CA ALA A 47 -9.13 3.44 3.74
C ALA A 47 -7.99 4.41 3.38
N TYR A 48 -7.00 4.54 4.28
CA TYR A 48 -5.79 5.32 4.03
C TYR A 48 -4.97 4.75 2.85
N ILE A 49 -4.72 3.44 2.82
CA ILE A 49 -3.97 2.82 1.73
C ILE A 49 -4.68 3.07 0.39
N ARG A 50 -6.01 2.91 0.33
CA ARG A 50 -6.81 3.19 -0.88
C ARG A 50 -6.67 4.63 -1.36
N SER A 51 -6.64 5.62 -0.46
CA SER A 51 -6.45 7.01 -0.89
C SER A 51 -5.06 7.21 -1.48
N THR A 52 -4.03 6.65 -0.84
CA THR A 52 -2.64 6.80 -1.33
C THR A 52 -2.36 6.06 -2.66
N PHE A 53 -3.12 5.02 -3.00
CA PHE A 53 -2.97 4.31 -4.28
C PHE A 53 -3.51 5.10 -5.48
N ARG A 54 -4.33 6.13 -5.23
CA ARG A 54 -4.80 7.04 -6.29
C ARG A 54 -3.72 8.03 -6.75
N GLU A 55 -2.64 8.17 -5.97
CA GLU A 55 -1.52 9.04 -6.30
C GLU A 55 -0.53 8.33 -7.23
N GLU A 56 -0.13 8.99 -8.32
CA GLU A 56 0.82 8.43 -9.29
C GLU A 56 2.21 8.24 -8.65
N ASP A 57 2.73 9.26 -7.97
CA ASP A 57 4.04 9.24 -7.32
C ASP A 57 3.96 8.92 -5.82
N ASN A 58 3.57 7.68 -5.52
CA ASN A 58 3.56 7.18 -4.15
C ASN A 58 4.92 6.58 -3.75
N VAL A 59 5.76 7.42 -3.15
CA VAL A 59 7.07 7.04 -2.56
C VAL A 59 6.94 5.88 -1.56
N TRP A 60 5.78 5.74 -0.92
CA TRP A 60 5.53 4.73 0.11
C TRP A 60 4.73 3.52 -0.37
N ARG A 61 4.58 3.33 -1.69
CA ARG A 61 3.85 2.22 -2.30
C ARG A 61 4.27 0.86 -1.75
N CYS A 62 5.57 0.60 -1.68
CA CYS A 62 6.14 -0.64 -1.13
C CYS A 62 5.72 -0.88 0.34
N ARG A 63 5.73 0.17 1.17
CA ARG A 63 5.30 0.09 2.58
C ARG A 63 3.79 -0.17 2.69
N ASN A 64 2.99 0.49 1.87
CA ASN A 64 1.54 0.34 1.88
C ASN A 64 1.11 -1.04 1.38
N VAL A 65 1.77 -1.58 0.34
CA VAL A 65 1.55 -2.97 -0.10
C VAL A 65 1.95 -3.96 1.00
N ALA A 66 3.08 -3.78 1.68
CA ALA A 66 3.46 -4.67 2.78
C ALA A 66 2.42 -4.69 3.93
N LYS A 67 1.82 -3.54 4.28
CA LYS A 67 0.70 -3.46 5.22
C LYS A 67 -0.53 -4.20 4.72
N LEU A 68 -0.85 -4.04 3.44
CA LEU A 68 -2.00 -4.69 2.82
C LEU A 68 -1.86 -6.21 2.77
N LEU A 69 -0.66 -6.73 2.49
CA LEU A 69 -0.39 -8.18 2.54
C LEU A 69 -0.56 -8.76 3.94
N TYR A 70 -0.14 -8.04 4.98
CA TYR A 70 -0.37 -8.47 6.35
C TYR A 70 -1.87 -8.52 6.69
N ILE A 71 -2.63 -7.50 6.30
CA ILE A 71 -4.08 -7.46 6.45
C ILE A 71 -4.75 -8.64 5.73
N HIS A 72 -4.27 -8.98 4.54
CA HIS A 72 -4.74 -10.15 3.80
C HIS A 72 -4.47 -11.46 4.56
N MET A 73 -3.28 -11.63 5.14
CA MET A 73 -2.92 -12.81 5.94
C MET A 73 -3.78 -12.96 7.21
N LEU A 74 -4.35 -11.86 7.73
CA LEU A 74 -5.33 -11.89 8.82
C LEU A 74 -6.75 -12.30 8.35
N GLY A 75 -6.95 -12.55 7.05
CA GLY A 75 -8.22 -12.97 6.47
C GLY A 75 -9.12 -11.82 5.98
N TYR A 76 -8.62 -10.58 5.95
CA TYR A 76 -9.40 -9.44 5.46
C TYR A 76 -9.27 -9.27 3.93
N PRO A 77 -10.30 -8.76 3.26
CA PRO A 77 -10.28 -8.54 1.82
C PRO A 77 -9.27 -7.43 1.44
N ALA A 78 -8.37 -7.76 0.51
CA ALA A 78 -7.24 -6.92 0.12
C ALA A 78 -6.98 -6.83 -1.39
N HIS A 79 -7.91 -7.36 -2.22
CA HIS A 79 -7.74 -7.50 -3.67
C HIS A 79 -7.48 -6.17 -4.41
N PHE A 80 -7.92 -5.03 -3.85
CA PHE A 80 -7.67 -3.71 -4.43
C PHE A 80 -6.17 -3.35 -4.58
N GLY A 81 -5.26 -4.10 -3.95
CA GLY A 81 -3.81 -3.92 -4.07
C GLY A 81 -3.14 -4.66 -5.22
N GLN A 82 -3.86 -5.45 -6.01
CA GLN A 82 -3.27 -6.28 -7.07
C GLN A 82 -2.47 -5.47 -8.10
N LEU A 83 -3.03 -4.37 -8.59
CA LEU A 83 -2.34 -3.50 -9.57
C LEU A 83 -1.07 -2.88 -8.99
N GLU A 84 -1.09 -2.51 -7.71
CA GLU A 84 0.08 -1.93 -7.05
C GLU A 84 1.21 -2.95 -6.87
N CYS A 85 0.86 -4.23 -6.69
CA CYS A 85 1.84 -5.32 -6.69
C CYS A 85 2.53 -5.44 -8.06
N LEU A 86 1.79 -5.32 -9.17
CA LEU A 86 2.36 -5.30 -10.52
C LEU A 86 3.29 -4.10 -10.75
N LYS A 87 2.87 -2.91 -10.32
CA LYS A 87 3.72 -1.70 -10.40
C LYS A 87 5.04 -1.89 -9.64
N LEU A 88 5.01 -2.57 -8.49
CA LEU A 88 6.22 -2.90 -7.72
C LEU A 88 7.11 -3.93 -8.41
N ILE A 89 6.55 -4.91 -9.13
CA ILE A 89 7.34 -5.87 -9.95
C ILE A 89 8.09 -5.13 -11.07
N ALA A 90 7.46 -4.13 -11.69
CA ALA A 90 8.06 -3.31 -12.73
C ALA A 90 9.08 -2.28 -12.20
N ALA A 91 9.14 -2.04 -10.89
CA ALA A 91 10.03 -1.04 -10.30
C ALA A 91 11.51 -1.47 -10.42
N ASN A 92 12.43 -0.50 -10.53
CA ASN A 92 13.85 -0.81 -10.70
C ASN A 92 14.53 -1.33 -9.40
N ARG A 93 13.91 -1.11 -8.24
CA ARG A 93 14.47 -1.42 -6.93
C ARG A 93 14.15 -2.86 -6.51
N TYR A 94 15.17 -3.64 -6.17
CA TYR A 94 15.03 -5.06 -5.81
C TYR A 94 14.02 -5.34 -4.68
N THR A 95 14.04 -4.51 -3.63
CA THR A 95 13.12 -4.66 -2.49
C THR A 95 11.67 -4.43 -2.88
N ASP A 96 11.41 -3.55 -3.83
CA ASP A 96 10.06 -3.30 -4.35
C ASP A 96 9.61 -4.50 -5.19
N LYS A 97 10.47 -4.99 -6.10
CA LYS A 97 10.20 -6.21 -6.86
C LYS A 97 9.87 -7.39 -5.96
N ARG A 98 10.65 -7.60 -4.91
CA ARG A 98 10.46 -8.71 -3.95
C ARG A 98 9.09 -8.63 -3.27
N ILE A 99 8.66 -7.45 -2.84
CA ILE A 99 7.32 -7.26 -2.26
C ILE A 99 6.24 -7.43 -3.32
N GLY A 100 6.46 -6.93 -4.54
CA GLY A 100 5.54 -7.09 -5.66
C GLY A 100 5.29 -8.56 -6.00
N TYR A 101 6.35 -9.38 -6.11
CA TYR A 101 6.23 -10.82 -6.36
C TYR A 101 5.53 -11.57 -5.22
N LEU A 102 5.82 -11.22 -3.97
CA LEU A 102 5.10 -11.79 -2.82
C LEU A 102 3.61 -11.44 -2.89
N GLY A 103 3.28 -10.19 -3.22
CA GLY A 103 1.89 -9.76 -3.37
C GLY A 103 1.19 -10.40 -4.56
N ALA A 104 1.90 -10.62 -5.66
CA ALA A 104 1.41 -11.39 -6.79
C ALA A 104 1.05 -12.83 -6.38
N MET A 105 1.93 -13.53 -5.66
CA MET A 105 1.68 -14.90 -5.20
C MET A 105 0.51 -15.00 -4.22
N LEU A 106 0.30 -13.99 -3.39
CA LEU A 106 -0.75 -14.00 -2.35
C LEU A 106 -2.11 -13.50 -2.84
N LEU A 107 -2.13 -12.52 -3.74
CA LEU A 107 -3.37 -11.81 -4.12
C LEU A 107 -3.86 -12.16 -5.53
N LEU A 108 -3.04 -12.78 -6.38
CA LEU A 108 -3.45 -13.16 -7.73
C LEU A 108 -3.87 -14.63 -7.74
N ASP A 109 -5.18 -14.82 -7.76
CA ASP A 109 -5.81 -16.11 -8.03
C ASP A 109 -5.98 -16.29 -9.55
N GLU A 110 -5.91 -17.52 -10.06
CA GLU A 110 -5.96 -17.89 -11.49
C GLU A 110 -7.24 -17.42 -12.21
N ARG A 111 -8.25 -16.98 -11.44
CA ARG A 111 -9.59 -16.59 -11.91
C ARG A 111 -9.76 -15.10 -12.24
N GLN A 112 -8.70 -14.30 -12.18
CA GLN A 112 -8.76 -12.85 -12.48
C GLN A 112 -7.83 -12.52 -13.66
N ASP A 113 -8.30 -11.71 -14.61
CA ASP A 113 -7.70 -11.35 -15.93
C ASP A 113 -6.26 -10.78 -15.95
N VAL A 114 -5.54 -10.86 -14.83
CA VAL A 114 -4.21 -10.29 -14.61
C VAL A 114 -3.09 -11.21 -15.14
N HIS A 115 -3.36 -12.50 -15.34
CA HIS A 115 -2.36 -13.46 -15.83
C HIS A 115 -1.78 -13.08 -17.20
N LEU A 116 -2.60 -12.55 -18.11
CA LEU A 116 -2.14 -12.15 -19.45
C LEU A 116 -1.11 -11.01 -19.41
N LEU A 117 -1.26 -10.08 -18.46
CA LEU A 117 -0.34 -8.96 -18.28
C LEU A 117 1.02 -9.41 -17.71
N ILE A 118 1.02 -10.44 -16.85
CA ILE A 118 2.22 -10.98 -16.21
C ILE A 118 3.05 -11.81 -17.20
N THR A 119 2.39 -12.60 -18.05
CA THR A 119 3.09 -13.34 -19.11
C THR A 119 3.73 -12.39 -20.12
N ASN A 120 3.15 -11.20 -20.34
CA ASN A 120 3.72 -10.20 -21.24
C ASN A 120 4.93 -9.49 -20.63
N SER A 121 4.91 -9.18 -19.32
CA SER A 121 6.03 -8.51 -18.66
C SER A 121 7.28 -9.39 -18.45
N LEU A 122 7.13 -10.72 -18.53
CA LEU A 122 8.24 -11.69 -18.50
C LEU A 122 8.96 -11.86 -19.85
N LYS A 123 8.40 -11.33 -20.95
CA LYS A 123 9.01 -11.40 -22.29
C LYS A 123 9.97 -10.23 -22.60
N LYS A 124 10.22 -9.35 -21.63
CA LYS A 124 11.24 -8.29 -21.76
C LYS A 124 12.53 -8.68 -21.06
#